data_AF-A0AAV6FI87-F1
#
_entry.id   AF-A0AAV6FI87-F1
#
_cell.length_a   1.000
_cell.length_b   1.000
_cell.length_c   1.000
_cell.angle_alpha   90.00
_cell.angle_beta   90.00
_cell.angle_gamma   90.00
#
_symmetry.space_group_name_H-M   'P 1'
#
loop_
_entity.id
_entity.type
_entity.pdbx_description
1 polymer ?
#
loop_
_entity_poly.entity_id
_entity_poly.type
_entity_poly.pdbx_seq_one_letter_code
_entity_poly.pdbx_strand_id
1 'polypeptide(L)'
;MTIHQIIPRHGEDGREYIYKEPKLTGLSEISQRLLNLYGDKFGAENVKIIQDSNKVNPKELEPRLAYVQVTFVKPYLEEKEQAERPTQFERSHNLKHFVFETPYTLSGKKHGGVEEQCKRRTILTTAHWFPYVKKRVAVVAEKHVELKPQDVAIDEMRERSAELEKLCSAPAVDMIQLQLKLQGCVSVQVNAGPMAYARAFLQDSSKASKKAKELKDIFRRFVQACSMALDINERLIKEDQYEYHEGLKSNFKDMVKELSDIIHEQLLEGDLMDRSSRKT
;
A
#
# COMPACT_ATOMS: atom_id res chain seq x y z
N MET A 1 -9.83 3.45 9.27
CA MET A 1 -11.31 3.28 9.35
C MET A 1 -11.61 1.92 8.75
N THR A 2 -12.79 1.34 8.97
CA THR A 2 -13.09 -0.02 8.49
C THR A 2 -14.46 -0.03 7.82
N ILE A 3 -14.57 -0.66 6.65
CA ILE A 3 -15.85 -0.98 6.02
C ILE A 3 -16.41 -2.23 6.68
N HIS A 4 -17.71 -2.20 6.92
CA HIS A 4 -18.48 -3.37 7.23
C HIS A 4 -19.62 -3.48 6.23
N GLN A 5 -19.67 -4.59 5.51
CA GLN A 5 -20.90 -5.04 4.89
C GLN A 5 -21.53 -6.03 5.87
N ILE A 6 -22.71 -5.67 6.36
CA ILE A 6 -23.48 -6.59 7.18
C ILE A 6 -24.47 -7.25 6.20
N ILE A 7 -24.49 -8.58 6.16
CA ILE A 7 -25.50 -9.36 5.46
C ILE A 7 -26.32 -10.10 6.54
N PRO A 8 -27.18 -9.41 7.32
CA PRO A 8 -28.02 -10.07 8.31
C PRO A 8 -29.42 -10.31 7.75
N ARG A 9 -30.02 -11.41 8.17
CA ARG A 9 -31.31 -11.93 7.70
C ARG A 9 -32.55 -11.04 7.93
N HIS A 10 -32.45 -9.89 8.60
CA HIS A 10 -33.62 -9.05 8.92
C HIS A 10 -33.25 -7.54 9.02
N GLY A 11 -33.58 -6.76 7.98
CA GLY A 11 -33.67 -5.29 8.01
C GLY A 11 -32.44 -4.48 7.58
N GLU A 12 -31.23 -5.07 7.61
CA GLU A 12 -29.98 -4.45 7.11
C GLU A 12 -29.32 -5.29 5.99
N ASP A 13 -30.09 -6.14 5.29
CA ASP A 13 -29.56 -7.02 4.25
C ASP A 13 -28.89 -6.24 3.11
N GLY A 14 -27.68 -6.67 2.74
CA GLY A 14 -26.85 -6.04 1.71
C GLY A 14 -26.37 -4.61 2.01
N ARG A 15 -26.55 -4.07 3.22
CA ARG A 15 -26.14 -2.70 3.54
C ARG A 15 -24.68 -2.61 3.93
N GLU A 16 -24.01 -1.64 3.32
CA GLU A 16 -22.60 -1.32 3.57
C GLU A 16 -22.47 -0.04 4.41
N TYR A 17 -21.54 -0.06 5.35
CA TYR A 17 -21.27 1.07 6.25
C TYR A 17 -19.77 1.26 6.44
N ILE A 18 -19.33 2.50 6.56
CA ILE A 18 -18.00 2.85 7.08
C ILE A 18 -18.11 3.04 8.59
N TYR A 19 -17.25 2.37 9.34
CA TYR A 19 -17.09 2.51 10.79
C TYR A 19 -15.81 3.30 11.10
N LYS A 20 -15.98 4.34 11.91
CA LYS A 20 -14.86 5.10 12.48
C LYS A 20 -14.50 4.53 13.85
N GLU A 21 -13.44 3.74 13.86
CA GLU A 21 -12.88 3.16 15.08
C GLU A 21 -11.96 4.12 15.84
N PRO A 22 -11.83 3.96 17.17
CA PRO A 22 -10.90 4.74 17.97
C PRO A 22 -9.44 4.30 17.70
N LYS A 23 -8.52 5.28 17.72
CA LYS A 23 -7.08 5.04 17.75
C LYS A 23 -6.61 4.07 16.64
N LEU A 24 -5.96 2.97 17.03
CA LEU A 24 -5.32 1.97 16.18
C LEU A 24 -6.04 0.60 16.30
N THR A 25 -7.37 0.59 16.44
CA THR A 25 -8.15 -0.66 16.44
C THR A 25 -7.84 -1.48 15.19
N GLY A 26 -7.36 -2.71 15.42
CA GLY A 26 -7.00 -3.65 14.36
C GLY A 26 -8.21 -4.35 13.74
N LEU A 27 -8.02 -4.93 12.55
CA LEU A 27 -9.06 -5.71 11.86
C LEU A 27 -9.56 -6.89 12.70
N SER A 28 -8.67 -7.58 13.42
CA SER A 28 -9.03 -8.71 14.28
C SER A 28 -9.92 -8.27 15.45
N GLU A 29 -9.58 -7.16 16.10
CA GLU A 29 -10.33 -6.62 17.23
C GLU A 29 -11.77 -6.27 16.84
N ILE A 30 -11.96 -5.55 15.74
CA ILE A 30 -13.30 -5.20 15.28
C ILE A 30 -14.07 -6.42 14.76
N SER A 31 -13.40 -7.34 14.05
CA SER A 31 -14.03 -8.56 13.56
C SER A 31 -14.55 -9.41 14.71
N GLN A 32 -13.76 -9.58 15.77
CA GLN A 32 -14.18 -10.30 16.97
C GLN A 32 -15.33 -9.59 17.69
N ARG A 33 -15.26 -8.26 17.81
CA ARG A 33 -16.32 -7.48 18.47
C ARG A 33 -17.66 -7.60 17.74
N LEU A 34 -17.65 -7.59 16.40
CA LEU A 34 -18.85 -7.79 15.59
C LEU A 34 -19.34 -9.24 15.63
N LEU A 35 -18.42 -10.21 15.58
CA LEU A 35 -18.76 -11.63 15.73
C LEU A 35 -19.50 -11.88 17.05
N ASN A 36 -19.00 -11.33 18.17
CA ASN A 36 -19.66 -11.44 19.47
C ASN A 36 -21.02 -10.73 19.46
N LEU A 37 -21.08 -9.47 19.00
CA LEU A 37 -22.31 -8.68 18.97
C LEU A 37 -23.45 -9.38 18.21
N TYR A 38 -23.14 -9.96 17.05
CA TYR A 38 -24.14 -10.65 16.24
C TYR A 38 -24.36 -12.10 16.72
N GLY A 39 -23.34 -12.75 17.29
CA GLY A 39 -23.45 -14.05 17.92
C GLY A 39 -24.40 -14.03 19.12
N ASP A 40 -24.34 -12.99 19.95
CA ASP A 40 -25.27 -12.77 21.06
C ASP A 40 -26.73 -12.61 20.58
N LYS A 41 -26.92 -12.11 19.35
CA LYS A 41 -28.25 -11.87 18.77
C LYS A 41 -28.80 -13.06 17.99
N PHE A 42 -27.94 -13.83 17.33
CA PHE A 42 -28.34 -14.86 16.35
C PHE A 42 -27.85 -16.27 16.68
N GLY A 43 -27.06 -16.46 17.74
CA GLY A 43 -26.30 -17.68 18.02
C GLY A 43 -24.91 -17.62 17.39
N ALA A 44 -23.87 -17.90 18.17
CA ALA A 44 -22.48 -17.80 17.73
C ALA A 44 -22.16 -18.73 16.55
N GLU A 45 -22.83 -19.88 16.48
CA GLU A 45 -22.76 -20.86 15.40
C GLU A 45 -23.41 -20.39 14.09
N ASN A 46 -24.25 -19.35 14.15
CA ASN A 46 -25.01 -18.84 13.00
C ASN A 46 -24.38 -17.59 12.38
N VAL A 47 -23.19 -17.15 12.83
CA VAL A 47 -22.52 -15.93 12.33
C VAL A 47 -21.13 -16.26 11.78
N LYS A 48 -20.83 -15.79 10.58
CA LYS A 48 -19.51 -15.94 9.94
C LYS A 48 -18.92 -14.59 9.52
N ILE A 49 -17.62 -14.41 9.75
CA ILE A 49 -16.87 -13.27 9.22
C ILE A 49 -16.35 -13.62 7.82
N ILE A 50 -16.63 -12.76 6.83
CA ILE A 50 -16.02 -12.82 5.51
C ILE A 50 -14.76 -11.95 5.55
N GLN A 51 -13.60 -12.59 5.44
CA GLN A 51 -12.30 -11.92 5.41
C GLN A 51 -11.89 -11.47 4.00
N ASP A 52 -12.49 -12.07 2.98
CA ASP A 52 -12.30 -11.69 1.59
C ASP A 52 -12.88 -10.29 1.36
N SER A 53 -12.18 -9.41 0.63
CA SER A 53 -12.62 -8.04 0.32
C SER A 53 -13.34 -7.91 -1.03
N ASN A 54 -13.44 -8.99 -1.80
CA ASN A 54 -14.20 -8.99 -3.04
C ASN A 54 -15.69 -8.83 -2.78
N LYS A 55 -16.39 -8.35 -3.80
CA LYS A 55 -17.86 -8.26 -3.75
C LYS A 55 -18.45 -9.65 -3.52
N VAL A 56 -19.19 -9.78 -2.43
CA VAL A 56 -19.79 -11.05 -2.04
C VAL A 56 -20.92 -11.41 -3.00
N ASN A 57 -20.92 -12.65 -3.50
CA ASN A 57 -22.03 -13.21 -4.26
C ASN A 57 -23.02 -13.89 -3.30
N PRO A 58 -24.23 -13.34 -3.06
CA PRO A 58 -25.17 -13.92 -2.10
C PRO A 58 -25.60 -15.35 -2.45
N LYS A 59 -25.49 -15.76 -3.72
CA LYS A 59 -25.84 -17.11 -4.17
C LYS A 59 -24.88 -18.19 -3.68
N GLU A 60 -23.67 -17.81 -3.28
CA GLU A 60 -22.63 -18.71 -2.76
C GLU A 60 -22.69 -18.83 -1.23
N LEU A 61 -23.57 -18.05 -0.58
CA LEU A 61 -23.71 -18.02 0.87
C LEU A 61 -24.75 -19.05 1.35
N GLU A 62 -24.50 -19.66 2.50
CA GLU A 62 -25.45 -20.55 3.14
C GLU A 62 -26.64 -19.73 3.67
N PRO A 63 -27.88 -19.97 3.19
CA PRO A 63 -29.00 -19.09 3.53
C PRO A 63 -29.39 -19.05 5.01
N ARG A 64 -28.88 -19.99 5.82
CA ARG A 64 -29.15 -20.11 7.26
C ARG A 64 -28.21 -19.27 8.14
N LEU A 65 -27.08 -18.84 7.60
CA LEU A 65 -26.06 -18.11 8.35
C LEU A 65 -26.15 -16.60 8.09
N ALA A 66 -25.74 -15.82 9.08
CA ALA A 66 -25.50 -14.39 8.95
C ALA A 66 -24.02 -14.14 8.64
N TYR A 67 -23.76 -13.29 7.66
CA TYR A 67 -22.40 -12.98 7.24
C TYR A 67 -22.06 -11.52 7.51
N VAL A 68 -20.84 -11.27 7.99
CA VAL A 68 -20.30 -9.93 8.17
C VAL A 68 -18.97 -9.84 7.45
N GLN A 69 -18.92 -9.06 6.37
CA GLN A 69 -17.66 -8.77 5.69
C GLN A 69 -16.99 -7.58 6.37
N VAL A 70 -15.70 -7.71 6.64
CA VAL A 70 -14.91 -6.66 7.28
C VAL A 70 -13.70 -6.35 6.41
N THR A 71 -13.56 -5.10 5.99
CA THR A 71 -12.45 -4.68 5.12
C THR A 71 -11.88 -3.35 5.60
N PHE A 72 -10.57 -3.28 5.78
CA PHE A 72 -9.91 -2.04 6.20
C PHE A 72 -9.93 -1.02 5.06
N VAL A 73 -10.20 0.25 5.39
CA VAL A 73 -10.12 1.37 4.44
C VAL A 73 -9.29 2.52 4.96
N LYS A 74 -8.64 3.17 3.99
CA LYS A 74 -7.98 4.44 4.17
C LYS A 74 -8.90 5.57 3.68
N PRO A 75 -8.82 6.77 4.27
CA PRO A 75 -9.39 7.96 3.63
C PRO A 75 -8.87 8.09 2.20
N TYR A 76 -9.75 8.46 1.28
CA TYR A 76 -9.41 8.75 -0.10
C TYR A 76 -9.60 10.24 -0.34
N LEU A 77 -8.57 10.88 -0.91
CA LEU A 77 -8.60 12.27 -1.32
C LEU A 77 -8.24 12.29 -2.80
N GLU A 78 -9.03 12.98 -3.61
CA GLU A 78 -8.67 13.20 -5.02
C GLU A 78 -7.43 14.09 -5.13
N GLU A 79 -6.73 14.09 -6.27
CA GLU A 79 -5.50 14.87 -6.46
C GLU A 79 -5.67 16.35 -6.11
N LYS A 80 -6.82 16.93 -6.51
CA LYS A 80 -7.18 18.31 -6.18
C LYS A 80 -7.30 18.52 -4.66
N GLU A 81 -7.98 17.61 -3.97
CA GLU A 81 -8.13 17.69 -2.51
C GLU A 81 -6.79 17.49 -1.78
N GLN A 82 -5.90 16.63 -2.29
CA GLN A 82 -4.57 16.43 -1.71
C GLN A 82 -3.71 17.68 -1.78
N ALA A 83 -3.83 18.45 -2.88
CA ALA A 83 -3.15 19.73 -3.07
C ALA A 83 -3.73 20.82 -2.15
N GLU A 84 -5.05 20.83 -1.94
CA GLU A 84 -5.74 21.82 -1.09
C GLU A 84 -5.62 21.53 0.42
N ARG A 85 -5.20 20.32 0.81
CA ARG A 85 -5.09 19.88 2.21
C ARG A 85 -3.64 19.57 2.56
N PRO A 86 -2.80 20.58 2.89
CA PRO A 86 -1.38 20.37 3.15
C PRO A 86 -1.10 19.59 4.44
N THR A 87 -1.93 19.71 5.47
CA THR A 87 -1.64 19.12 6.80
C THR A 87 -2.27 17.74 7.00
N GLN A 88 -1.69 16.94 7.90
CA GLN A 88 -2.27 15.63 8.27
C GLN A 88 -3.67 15.77 8.88
N PHE A 89 -3.93 16.86 9.62
CA PHE A 89 -5.24 17.12 10.19
C PHE A 89 -6.31 17.33 9.11
N GLU A 90 -6.05 18.19 8.13
CA GLU A 90 -6.98 18.47 7.02
C GLU A 90 -7.22 17.22 6.16
N ARG A 91 -6.18 16.39 6.00
CA ARG A 91 -6.28 15.09 5.32
C ARG A 91 -7.03 14.02 6.12
N SER A 92 -7.34 14.29 7.40
CA SER A 92 -8.03 13.35 8.31
C SER A 92 -9.39 13.86 8.79
N HIS A 93 -9.80 15.06 8.38
CA HIS A 93 -11.04 15.71 8.77
C HIS A 93 -11.92 15.98 7.55
N ASN A 94 -13.24 16.05 7.74
CA ASN A 94 -14.20 16.20 6.65
C ASN A 94 -13.91 15.19 5.53
N LEU A 95 -14.07 13.91 5.87
CA LEU A 95 -13.83 12.78 4.97
C LEU A 95 -15.14 12.14 4.52
N LYS A 96 -15.32 11.99 3.21
CA LYS A 96 -16.49 11.33 2.62
C LYS A 96 -16.13 10.10 1.78
N HIS A 97 -14.89 10.05 1.30
CA HIS A 97 -14.41 9.01 0.42
C HIS A 97 -13.41 8.11 1.13
N PHE A 98 -13.53 6.80 0.89
CA PHE A 98 -12.73 5.77 1.51
C PHE A 98 -12.29 4.76 0.46
N VAL A 99 -11.08 4.25 0.56
CA VAL A 99 -10.51 3.34 -0.45
C VAL A 99 -9.93 2.09 0.19
N PHE A 100 -10.16 0.96 -0.48
CA PHE A 100 -9.41 -0.28 -0.28
C PHE A 100 -8.98 -0.84 -1.63
N GLU A 101 -8.00 -1.73 -1.60
CA GLU A 101 -7.43 -2.31 -2.80
C GLU A 101 -7.49 -3.83 -2.70
N THR A 102 -7.91 -4.50 -3.77
CA THR A 102 -8.01 -5.96 -3.84
C THR A 102 -7.15 -6.49 -4.99
N PRO A 103 -6.20 -7.40 -4.72
CA PRO A 103 -5.36 -7.99 -5.76
C PRO A 103 -6.15 -9.03 -6.56
N TYR A 104 -5.90 -9.08 -7.86
CA TYR A 104 -6.39 -10.14 -8.74
C TYR A 104 -5.40 -10.37 -9.89
N THR A 105 -5.50 -11.50 -10.58
CA THR A 105 -4.71 -11.80 -11.77
C THR A 105 -5.60 -11.82 -13.01
N LEU A 106 -5.00 -11.69 -14.20
CA LEU A 106 -5.71 -11.83 -15.48
C LEU A 106 -6.40 -13.21 -15.63
N SER A 107 -5.89 -14.23 -14.91
CA SER A 107 -6.45 -15.58 -14.85
C SER A 107 -7.53 -15.78 -13.77
N GLY A 108 -7.87 -14.73 -13.00
CA GLY A 108 -8.91 -14.77 -11.96
C GLY A 108 -8.46 -15.25 -10.58
N LYS A 109 -7.16 -15.54 -10.37
CA LYS A 109 -6.60 -15.80 -9.04
C LYS A 109 -6.42 -14.47 -8.29
N LYS A 110 -6.18 -14.53 -6.97
CA LYS A 110 -5.86 -13.33 -6.18
C LYS A 110 -4.43 -12.85 -6.40
N HIS A 111 -3.49 -13.80 -6.38
CA HIS A 111 -2.06 -13.53 -6.44
C HIS A 111 -1.41 -14.26 -7.61
N GLY A 112 -0.45 -13.59 -8.26
CA GLY A 112 0.34 -14.12 -9.37
C GLY A 112 1.70 -13.43 -9.46
N GLY A 113 2.42 -13.70 -10.55
CA GLY A 113 3.67 -12.99 -10.85
C GLY A 113 3.41 -11.52 -11.18
N VAL A 114 4.45 -10.69 -11.10
CA VAL A 114 4.35 -9.24 -11.33
C VAL A 114 3.78 -8.88 -12.71
N GLU A 115 3.94 -9.75 -13.71
CA GLU A 115 3.43 -9.57 -15.09
C GLU A 115 1.92 -9.82 -15.22
N GLU A 116 1.32 -10.54 -14.27
CA GLU A 116 -0.11 -10.87 -14.27
C GLU A 116 -0.89 -10.18 -13.15
N GLN A 117 -0.17 -9.68 -12.14
CA GLN A 117 -0.76 -9.09 -10.94
C GLN A 117 -1.44 -7.77 -11.26
N CYS A 118 -2.76 -7.76 -11.18
CA CYS A 118 -3.60 -6.58 -11.28
C CYS A 118 -4.07 -6.13 -9.89
N LYS A 119 -4.60 -4.92 -9.82
CA LYS A 119 -5.14 -4.35 -8.57
C LYS A 119 -6.46 -3.63 -8.85
N ARG A 120 -7.51 -3.93 -8.08
CA ARG A 120 -8.77 -3.18 -8.10
C ARG A 120 -8.80 -2.23 -6.93
N ARG A 121 -8.87 -0.93 -7.21
CA ARG A 121 -9.08 0.13 -6.22
C ARG A 121 -10.56 0.43 -6.14
N THR A 122 -11.16 0.19 -4.98
CA THR A 122 -12.58 0.43 -4.72
C THR A 122 -12.72 1.66 -3.83
N ILE A 123 -13.36 2.69 -4.36
CA ILE A 123 -13.60 3.97 -3.68
C ILE A 123 -15.07 4.04 -3.28
N LEU A 124 -15.31 4.11 -1.98
CA LEU A 124 -16.63 4.19 -1.38
C LEU A 124 -16.94 5.61 -0.96
N THR A 125 -18.18 6.03 -1.19
CA THR A 125 -18.70 7.34 -0.79
C THR A 125 -19.78 7.15 0.26
N THR A 126 -19.64 7.83 1.39
CA THR A 126 -20.62 7.79 2.48
C THR A 126 -21.71 8.84 2.33
N ALA A 127 -22.88 8.56 2.92
CA ALA A 127 -24.03 9.47 2.96
C ALA A 127 -23.68 10.82 3.64
N HIS A 128 -22.82 10.78 4.65
CA HIS A 128 -22.37 11.92 5.44
C HIS A 128 -20.85 11.91 5.62
N TRP A 129 -20.28 13.07 5.90
CA TRP A 129 -18.86 13.26 6.16
C TRP A 129 -18.49 12.80 7.57
N PHE A 130 -17.27 12.29 7.76
CA PHE A 130 -16.66 12.12 9.06
C PHE A 130 -15.85 13.38 9.46
N PRO A 131 -15.83 13.76 10.74
CA PRO A 131 -16.58 13.18 11.86
C PRO A 131 -18.10 13.40 11.74
N TYR A 132 -18.88 12.48 12.28
CA TYR A 132 -20.35 12.54 12.27
C TYR A 132 -20.90 12.18 13.65
N VAL A 133 -22.16 12.52 13.91
CA VAL A 133 -22.86 12.21 15.17
C VAL A 133 -22.99 10.69 15.41
N LYS A 134 -22.93 9.87 14.35
CA LYS A 134 -22.90 8.40 14.44
C LYS A 134 -21.51 7.87 14.12
N LYS A 135 -21.13 6.77 14.79
CA LYS A 135 -19.86 6.05 14.55
C LYS A 135 -19.82 5.28 13.23
N ARG A 136 -20.98 4.98 12.65
CA ARG A 136 -21.12 4.34 11.34
C ARG A 136 -21.96 5.19 10.39
N VAL A 137 -21.56 5.26 9.13
CA VAL A 137 -22.26 5.99 8.07
C VAL A 137 -22.45 5.07 6.86
N ALA A 138 -23.66 5.05 6.30
CA ALA A 138 -23.98 4.20 5.16
C ALA A 138 -23.15 4.60 3.92
N VAL A 139 -22.71 3.59 3.19
CA VAL A 139 -22.15 3.75 1.85
C VAL A 139 -23.30 3.96 0.88
N VAL A 140 -23.20 4.98 0.03
CA VAL A 140 -24.25 5.37 -0.94
C VAL A 140 -23.78 5.32 -2.38
N ALA A 141 -22.48 5.25 -2.61
CA ALA A 141 -21.91 5.03 -3.93
C ALA A 141 -20.56 4.33 -3.85
N GLU A 142 -20.23 3.62 -4.92
CA GLU A 142 -19.00 2.86 -5.09
C GLU A 142 -18.45 3.16 -6.50
N LYS A 143 -17.14 3.34 -6.61
CA LYS A 143 -16.40 3.50 -7.87
C LYS A 143 -15.23 2.53 -7.89
N HIS A 144 -15.04 1.85 -9.02
CA HIS A 144 -13.89 0.97 -9.23
C HIS A 144 -12.90 1.57 -10.21
N VAL A 145 -11.62 1.41 -9.90
CA VAL A 145 -10.51 1.68 -10.81
C VAL A 145 -9.65 0.42 -10.88
N GLU A 146 -9.51 -0.13 -12.08
CA GLU A 146 -8.70 -1.32 -12.30
C GLU A 146 -7.32 -0.93 -12.85
N LEU A 147 -6.28 -1.36 -12.14
CA LEU A 147 -4.89 -1.17 -12.52
C LEU A 147 -4.37 -2.47 -13.13
N LYS A 148 -3.85 -2.35 -14.36
CA LYS A 148 -3.14 -3.42 -15.06
C LYS A 148 -1.75 -3.62 -14.45
N PRO A 149 -1.04 -4.72 -14.74
CA PRO A 149 0.22 -5.05 -14.06
C PRO A 149 1.29 -3.95 -14.10
N GLN A 150 1.46 -3.30 -15.25
CA GLN A 150 2.38 -2.16 -15.36
C GLN A 150 1.92 -0.93 -14.54
N ASP A 151 0.60 -0.70 -14.42
CA ASP A 151 0.06 0.38 -13.59
C ASP A 151 0.23 0.07 -12.10
N VAL A 152 0.14 -1.21 -11.71
CA VAL A 152 0.45 -1.67 -10.34
C VAL A 152 1.91 -1.39 -10.02
N ALA A 153 2.84 -1.72 -10.92
CA ALA A 153 4.26 -1.43 -10.75
C ALA A 153 4.52 0.08 -10.58
N ILE A 154 3.90 0.92 -11.40
CA ILE A 154 3.99 2.38 -11.32
C ILE A 154 3.47 2.90 -9.97
N ASP A 155 2.28 2.46 -9.57
CA ASP A 155 1.60 2.90 -8.34
C ASP A 155 2.40 2.49 -7.09
N GLU A 156 2.86 1.24 -7.01
CA GLU A 156 3.66 0.75 -5.88
C GLU A 156 5.05 1.39 -5.80
N MET A 157 5.74 1.55 -6.93
CA MET A 157 7.05 2.19 -6.93
C MET A 157 6.94 3.67 -6.58
N ARG A 158 5.87 4.36 -7.00
CA ARG A 158 5.62 5.76 -6.61
C ARG A 158 5.35 5.88 -5.11
N GLU A 159 4.49 5.01 -4.54
CA GLU A 159 4.23 4.99 -3.09
C GLU A 159 5.52 4.72 -2.31
N ARG A 160 6.33 3.75 -2.76
CA ARG A 160 7.59 3.39 -2.10
C ARG A 160 8.61 4.52 -2.11
N SER A 161 8.82 5.19 -3.24
CA SER A 161 9.70 6.36 -3.32
C SER A 161 9.22 7.48 -2.41
N ALA A 162 7.93 7.83 -2.49
CA ALA A 162 7.35 8.91 -1.70
C ALA A 162 7.41 8.64 -0.18
N GLU A 163 7.21 7.39 0.24
CA GLU A 163 7.33 7.00 1.64
C GLU A 163 8.77 7.19 2.15
N LEU A 164 9.77 6.79 1.37
CA LEU A 164 11.17 6.93 1.74
C LEU A 164 11.61 8.40 1.76
N GLU A 165 11.26 9.17 0.73
CA GLU A 165 11.50 10.62 0.65
C GLU A 165 10.89 11.36 1.85
N LYS A 166 9.69 10.98 2.27
CA LYS A 166 9.02 11.55 3.44
C LYS A 166 9.79 11.28 4.73
N LEU A 167 10.32 10.06 4.90
CA LEU A 167 11.13 9.72 6.08
C LEU A 167 12.44 10.50 6.10
N CYS A 168 13.09 10.66 4.94
CA CYS A 168 14.31 11.45 4.79
C CYS A 168 14.09 12.94 5.05
N SER A 169 12.89 13.46 4.77
CA SER A 169 12.55 14.88 4.92
C SER A 169 11.96 15.24 6.29
N ALA A 170 11.85 14.27 7.20
CA ALA A 170 11.29 14.50 8.53
C ALA A 170 12.21 15.39 9.38
N PRO A 171 11.68 16.36 10.15
CA PRO A 171 12.51 17.20 11.04
C PRO A 171 13.29 16.39 12.09
N ALA A 172 12.72 15.27 12.53
CA ALA A 172 13.36 14.26 13.35
C ALA A 172 13.15 12.91 12.68
N VAL A 173 14.26 12.27 12.30
CA VAL A 173 14.24 11.00 11.57
C VAL A 173 14.06 9.85 12.57
N ASP A 174 13.00 9.07 12.39
CA ASP A 174 12.85 7.78 13.07
C ASP A 174 13.77 6.77 12.38
N MET A 175 14.92 6.49 13.03
CA MET A 175 15.94 5.60 12.49
C MET A 175 15.41 4.19 12.23
N ILE A 176 14.55 3.66 13.12
CA ILE A 176 14.03 2.29 13.00
C ILE A 176 13.08 2.22 11.80
N GLN A 177 12.19 3.22 11.67
CA GLN A 177 11.29 3.28 10.52
C GLN A 177 12.03 3.48 9.20
N LEU A 178 13.06 4.33 9.19
CA LEU A 178 13.94 4.53 8.04
C LEU A 178 14.64 3.23 7.64
N GLN A 179 15.28 2.54 8.59
CA GLN A 179 16.00 1.28 8.34
C GLN A 179 15.05 0.20 7.82
N LEU A 180 13.87 0.04 8.44
CA LEU A 180 12.87 -0.93 8.01
C LEU A 180 12.45 -0.70 6.55
N LYS A 181 12.18 0.55 6.17
CA LYS A 181 11.75 0.89 4.82
C LYS A 181 12.88 0.80 3.81
N LEU A 182 14.08 1.29 4.15
CA LEU A 182 15.26 1.22 3.31
C LEU A 182 15.66 -0.23 3.03
N GLN A 183 15.73 -1.08 4.06
CA GLN A 183 16.01 -2.51 3.90
C GLN A 183 14.98 -3.20 3.00
N GLY A 184 13.69 -2.88 3.16
CA GLY A 184 12.62 -3.37 2.30
C GLY A 184 12.68 -2.86 0.84
N CYS A 185 13.53 -1.87 0.56
CA CYS A 185 13.78 -1.37 -0.78
C CYS A 185 15.00 -2.06 -1.43
N VAL A 186 16.12 -2.17 -0.71
CA VAL A 186 17.41 -2.60 -1.28
C VAL A 186 17.80 -4.04 -0.96
N SER A 187 17.20 -4.65 0.07
CA SER A 187 17.57 -5.98 0.57
C SER A 187 16.34 -6.88 0.71
N VAL A 188 15.53 -6.97 -0.34
CA VAL A 188 14.31 -7.78 -0.35
C VAL A 188 14.65 -9.27 -0.38
N GLN A 189 14.15 -10.04 0.58
CA GLN A 189 14.42 -11.49 0.68
C GLN A 189 13.19 -12.36 0.42
N VAL A 190 11.98 -11.88 0.77
CA VAL A 190 10.75 -12.70 0.74
C VAL A 190 9.85 -12.36 -0.44
N ASN A 191 9.81 -11.10 -0.85
CA ASN A 191 8.99 -10.62 -1.96
C ASN A 191 9.82 -10.48 -3.24
N ALA A 192 9.18 -10.34 -4.40
CA ALA A 192 9.88 -10.18 -5.69
C ALA A 192 10.76 -8.92 -5.77
N GLY A 193 10.49 -7.90 -4.95
CA GLY A 193 11.26 -6.66 -4.84
C GLY A 193 11.11 -5.70 -6.04
N PRO A 194 11.67 -4.48 -5.96
CA PRO A 194 11.61 -3.49 -7.05
C PRO A 194 12.14 -4.02 -8.39
N MET A 195 13.23 -4.79 -8.37
CA MET A 195 13.89 -5.26 -9.59
C MET A 195 13.05 -6.22 -10.43
N ALA A 196 12.09 -6.93 -9.82
CA ALA A 196 11.12 -7.71 -10.59
C ALA A 196 10.28 -6.85 -11.52
N TYR A 197 9.90 -5.64 -11.11
CA TYR A 197 9.19 -4.70 -11.98
C TYR A 197 10.07 -4.14 -13.09
N ALA A 198 11.34 -3.85 -12.80
CA ALA A 198 12.29 -3.40 -13.81
C ALA A 198 12.51 -4.47 -14.89
N ARG A 199 12.74 -5.73 -14.49
CA ARG A 199 12.89 -6.86 -15.41
C ARG A 199 11.63 -7.08 -16.26
N ALA A 200 10.46 -7.15 -15.61
CA ALA A 200 9.20 -7.40 -16.30
C ALA A 200 8.78 -6.29 -17.28
N PHE A 201 9.04 -5.03 -16.96
CA PHE A 201 8.42 -3.90 -17.67
C PHE A 201 9.40 -2.96 -18.38
N LEU A 202 10.71 -3.09 -18.17
CA LEU A 202 11.72 -2.19 -18.75
C LEU A 202 12.77 -2.89 -19.62
N GLN A 203 13.09 -4.17 -19.37
CA GLN A 203 14.19 -4.91 -20.01
C GLN A 203 14.09 -5.00 -21.54
N ASP A 204 12.92 -5.33 -22.09
CA ASP A 204 12.71 -5.48 -23.54
C ASP A 204 11.95 -4.30 -24.17
N SER A 205 12.13 -3.09 -23.61
CA SER A 205 11.39 -1.89 -24.04
C SER A 205 11.82 -1.30 -25.39
N SER A 206 11.90 -2.16 -26.43
CA SER A 206 11.81 -1.80 -27.85
C SER A 206 10.57 -0.94 -28.17
N LYS A 207 9.56 -0.95 -27.30
CA LYS A 207 8.39 -0.07 -27.35
C LYS A 207 8.53 1.02 -26.29
N ALA A 208 8.95 2.21 -26.72
CA ALA A 208 8.92 3.45 -25.94
C ALA A 208 7.46 3.85 -25.61
N SER A 209 6.82 3.11 -24.71
CA SER A 209 5.48 3.46 -24.22
C SER A 209 5.58 4.59 -23.19
N LYS A 210 4.54 5.45 -23.14
CA LYS A 210 4.45 6.50 -22.12
C LYS A 210 4.60 5.95 -20.69
N LYS A 211 4.02 4.77 -20.42
CA LYS A 211 4.09 4.09 -19.12
C LYS A 211 5.49 3.56 -18.81
N ALA A 212 6.21 3.01 -19.80
CA ALA A 212 7.59 2.59 -19.59
C ALA A 212 8.48 3.79 -19.26
N LYS A 213 8.29 4.93 -19.94
CA LYS A 213 9.00 6.17 -19.61
C LYS A 213 8.69 6.65 -18.20
N GLU A 214 7.41 6.68 -17.82
CA GLU A 214 6.98 7.05 -16.47
C GLU A 214 7.58 6.12 -15.40
N LEU A 215 7.59 4.81 -15.64
CA LEU A 215 8.19 3.85 -14.72
C LEU A 215 9.71 4.05 -14.60
N LYS A 216 10.43 4.32 -15.71
CA LYS A 216 11.85 4.70 -15.67
C LYS A 216 12.05 5.95 -14.80
N ASP A 217 11.26 7.00 -15.00
CA ASP A 217 11.35 8.24 -14.22
C ASP A 217 11.14 7.99 -12.72
N ILE A 218 10.19 7.12 -12.36
CA ILE A 218 9.93 6.72 -10.97
C ILE A 218 11.12 5.94 -10.40
N PHE A 219 11.73 5.03 -11.16
CA PHE A 219 12.93 4.31 -10.75
C PHE A 219 14.13 5.22 -10.50
N ARG A 220 14.29 6.31 -11.29
CA ARG A 220 15.35 7.30 -11.02
C ARG A 220 15.12 7.99 -9.67
N ARG A 221 13.88 8.41 -9.39
CA ARG A 221 13.52 8.99 -8.08
C ARG A 221 13.69 7.99 -6.93
N PHE A 222 13.33 6.73 -7.16
CA PHE A 222 13.52 5.66 -6.20
C PHE A 222 14.99 5.49 -5.80
N VAL A 223 15.90 5.45 -6.79
CA VAL A 223 17.35 5.37 -6.53
C VAL A 223 17.84 6.57 -5.74
N GLN A 224 17.39 7.79 -6.10
CA GLN A 224 17.73 9.00 -5.35
C GLN A 224 17.25 8.94 -3.90
N ALA A 225 16.01 8.51 -3.66
CA ALA A 225 15.45 8.35 -2.34
C ALA A 225 16.22 7.32 -1.50
N CYS A 226 16.59 6.17 -2.09
CA CYS A 226 17.42 5.17 -1.43
C CYS A 226 18.81 5.69 -1.08
N SER A 227 19.45 6.44 -2.00
CA SER A 227 20.75 7.07 -1.74
C SER A 227 20.67 8.04 -0.56
N MET A 228 19.67 8.93 -0.56
CA MET A 228 19.44 9.87 0.54
C MET A 228 19.20 9.16 1.87
N ALA A 229 18.40 8.08 1.85
CA ALA A 229 18.12 7.28 3.04
C ALA A 229 19.38 6.59 3.58
N LEU A 230 20.28 6.10 2.72
CA LEU A 230 21.57 5.56 3.12
C LEU A 230 22.44 6.65 3.78
N ASP A 231 22.58 7.81 3.14
CA ASP A 231 23.39 8.91 3.68
C ASP A 231 22.90 9.39 5.05
N ILE A 232 21.58 9.43 5.25
CA ILE A 232 20.99 9.76 6.55
C ILE A 232 21.24 8.64 7.56
N ASN A 233 21.01 7.38 7.17
CA ASN A 233 21.22 6.23 8.05
C ASN A 233 22.67 6.16 8.53
N GLU A 234 23.66 6.40 7.66
CA GLU A 234 25.09 6.41 8.00
C GLU A 234 25.42 7.41 9.14
N ARG A 235 24.69 8.52 9.23
CA ARG A 235 24.88 9.54 10.28
C ARG A 235 24.19 9.18 11.59
N LEU A 236 23.21 8.28 11.57
CA LEU A 236 22.38 7.91 12.71
C LEU A 236 22.84 6.63 13.41
N ILE A 237 23.46 5.71 12.66
CA ILE A 237 23.91 4.43 13.19
C ILE A 237 24.98 4.59 14.27
N LYS A 238 25.05 3.58 15.13
CA LYS A 238 26.13 3.37 16.10
C LYS A 238 27.07 2.26 15.60
N GLU A 239 28.19 2.07 16.30
CA GLU A 239 29.23 1.10 15.92
C GLU A 239 28.69 -0.33 15.70
N ASP A 240 27.70 -0.74 16.50
CA ASP A 240 27.06 -2.06 16.41
C ASP A 240 26.22 -2.27 15.14
N GLN A 241 25.90 -1.20 14.41
CA GLN A 241 25.12 -1.25 13.16
C GLN A 241 25.97 -1.02 11.90
N TYR A 242 27.30 -0.91 12.01
CA TYR A 242 28.16 -0.62 10.87
C TYR A 242 28.12 -1.70 9.79
N GLU A 243 28.26 -2.98 10.17
CA GLU A 243 28.19 -4.10 9.22
C GLU A 243 26.82 -4.19 8.54
N TYR A 244 25.75 -3.94 9.30
CA TYR A 244 24.40 -3.88 8.76
C TYR A 244 24.27 -2.78 7.69
N HIS A 245 24.80 -1.59 7.97
CA HIS A 245 24.77 -0.47 7.03
C HIS A 245 25.59 -0.75 5.77
N GLU A 246 26.79 -1.31 5.89
CA GLU A 246 27.62 -1.68 4.74
C GLU A 246 26.94 -2.75 3.87
N GLY A 247 26.22 -3.69 4.49
CA GLY A 247 25.37 -4.64 3.77
C GLY A 247 24.27 -3.95 2.96
N LEU A 248 23.59 -2.94 3.51
CA LEU A 248 22.59 -2.15 2.77
C LEU A 248 23.23 -1.39 1.60
N LYS A 249 24.40 -0.77 1.81
CA LYS A 249 25.15 -0.06 0.77
C LYS A 249 25.57 -0.99 -0.37
N SER A 250 26.09 -2.18 -0.06
CA SER A 250 26.46 -3.18 -1.07
C SER A 250 25.25 -3.57 -1.92
N ASN A 251 24.15 -3.95 -1.28
CA ASN A 251 22.92 -4.35 -1.98
C ASN A 251 22.34 -3.21 -2.84
N PHE A 252 22.42 -1.97 -2.35
CA PHE A 252 22.03 -0.79 -3.13
C PHE A 252 22.90 -0.61 -4.37
N LYS A 253 24.23 -0.78 -4.26
CA LYS A 253 25.14 -0.69 -5.41
C LYS A 253 24.81 -1.75 -6.47
N ASP A 254 24.56 -2.99 -6.04
CA ASP A 254 24.18 -4.08 -6.94
C ASP A 254 22.83 -3.79 -7.64
N MET A 255 21.84 -3.30 -6.89
CA MET A 255 20.54 -2.89 -7.43
C MET A 255 20.66 -1.77 -8.46
N VAL A 256 21.46 -0.73 -8.19
CA VAL A 256 21.69 0.38 -9.13
C VAL A 256 22.40 -0.11 -10.39
N LYS A 257 23.35 -1.02 -10.26
CA LYS A 257 24.05 -1.62 -11.40
C LYS A 257 23.09 -2.40 -12.30
N GLU A 258 22.33 -3.35 -11.74
CA GLU A 258 21.34 -4.13 -12.49
C GLU A 258 20.30 -3.21 -13.16
N LEU A 259 19.81 -2.20 -12.45
CA LEU A 259 18.84 -1.26 -13.00
C LEU A 259 19.43 -0.42 -14.14
N SER A 260 20.67 0.03 -14.01
CA SER A 260 21.38 0.78 -15.05
C SER A 260 21.53 -0.06 -16.33
N ASP A 261 21.83 -1.35 -16.18
CA ASP A 261 21.92 -2.31 -17.28
C ASP A 261 20.55 -2.51 -17.95
N ILE A 262 19.46 -2.63 -17.17
CA ILE A 262 18.09 -2.81 -17.67
C ILE A 262 17.58 -1.59 -18.44
N ILE A 263 17.82 -0.38 -17.93
CA ILE A 263 17.27 0.84 -18.55
C ILE A 263 18.20 1.47 -19.60
N HIS A 264 19.44 0.97 -19.69
CA HIS A 264 20.55 1.46 -20.52
C HIS A 264 20.96 2.91 -20.24
N GLU A 265 21.00 3.29 -18.97
CA GLU A 265 21.37 4.64 -18.52
C GLU A 265 22.18 4.57 -17.23
N GLN A 266 23.18 5.43 -17.07
CA GLN A 266 23.89 5.56 -15.80
C GLN A 266 23.04 6.37 -14.80
N LEU A 267 22.68 5.74 -13.69
CA LEU A 267 21.79 6.32 -12.68
C LEU A 267 22.50 7.12 -11.58
N LEU A 268 23.81 6.92 -11.40
CA LEU A 268 24.65 7.66 -10.45
C LEU A 268 25.98 8.01 -11.12
N GLU A 269 26.47 9.23 -10.92
CA GLU A 269 27.83 9.62 -11.31
C GLU A 269 28.86 8.86 -10.44
N GLY A 270 29.96 8.44 -11.06
CA GLY A 270 30.98 7.56 -10.46
C GLY A 270 31.57 8.06 -9.12
N ASP A 271 31.48 9.36 -8.83
CA ASP A 271 31.98 9.95 -7.59
C ASP A 271 31.21 9.54 -6.32
N LEU A 272 29.93 9.14 -6.44
CA LEU A 272 29.16 8.58 -5.31
C LEU A 272 29.48 7.10 -5.07
N MET A 273 29.97 6.38 -6.09
CA MET A 273 30.43 5.00 -5.95
C MET A 273 31.86 4.90 -5.39
N ASP A 274 32.72 5.90 -5.66
CA ASP A 274 34.15 5.93 -5.29
C ASP A 274 34.46 6.59 -3.94
N ARG A 275 33.53 7.34 -3.32
CA ARG A 275 33.73 7.84 -1.94
C ARG A 275 33.88 6.72 -0.90
N SER A 276 33.51 5.48 -1.24
CA SER A 276 33.75 4.28 -0.43
C SER A 276 35.20 3.77 -0.45
N SER A 277 36.06 4.22 -1.36
CA SER A 277 37.42 3.69 -1.51
C SER A 277 38.53 4.57 -0.93
N ARG A 278 38.19 5.75 -0.38
CA ARG A 278 39.19 6.73 0.13
C ARG A 278 39.17 6.96 1.64
N LYS A 279 38.87 5.92 2.42
CA LYS A 279 39.15 5.89 3.87
C LYS A 279 39.79 4.57 4.24
N THR A 280 41.02 4.38 3.79
CA THR A 280 42.03 3.54 4.47
C THR A 280 42.99 4.43 5.22
#